data_AF-A0A4R4TME9-F1
#
_entry.id   AF-A0A4R4TME9-F1
#
_cell.length_a   1.000
_cell.length_b   1.000
_cell.length_c   1.000
_cell.angle_alpha   90.00
_cell.angle_beta   90.00
_cell.angle_gamma   90.00
#
_symmetry.space_group_name_H-M   'P 1'
#
loop_
_entity.id
_entity.type
_entity.pdbx_description
1 polymer ?
#
loop_
_entity_poly.entity_id
_entity_poly.type
_entity_poly.pdbx_seq_one_letter_code
_entity_poly.pdbx_strand_id
1 'polypeptide(L)'
;MPGTRETRHRRGRGRGTRWAAVVLLAGATGTAALVAARPWQGEDGATGGQDPEPPATAEVTRETLDDTREVEGELGHGPTSTVANRLPGTITWLPESGAEIGRGETLFRVDDRPVPLLHGSVPAHRDLAEGVDDGPDVEQLERNLAELGYPGFTVDEEFTDRTAAAVRDWQEDLGLPGTGAVELGRVVFAPGDVRVDGLLAEIGRPAVDGTEVFTRTGTSKLVTMRLEVSDRLLAEPGTQVSVGLPGGGAAAGEIGEVFTVIVPDGEG
;
A
#
# COMPACT_ATOMS: atom_id res chain seq x y z
N MET A 1 -5.38 0.70 -65.12
CA MET A 1 -5.75 0.10 -63.81
C MET A 1 -4.46 -0.21 -63.05
N PRO A 2 -4.48 -0.03 -61.71
CA PRO A 2 -3.54 0.80 -60.90
C PRO A 2 -2.28 0.04 -60.44
N GLY A 3 -1.15 0.65 -60.05
CA GLY A 3 -0.86 1.50 -58.87
C GLY A 3 0.16 0.74 -58.00
N THR A 4 1.14 1.26 -57.26
CA THR A 4 1.51 2.61 -56.79
C THR A 4 2.95 2.53 -56.24
N ARG A 5 3.66 3.65 -56.29
CA ARG A 5 5.04 3.85 -55.81
C ARG A 5 5.13 3.88 -54.28
N GLU A 6 6.32 3.54 -53.79
CA GLU A 6 6.82 3.68 -52.43
C GLU A 6 6.46 5.01 -51.76
N THR A 7 6.00 4.93 -50.51
CA THR A 7 5.98 6.05 -49.58
C THR A 7 6.85 5.74 -48.36
N ARG A 8 8.03 6.36 -48.34
CA ARG A 8 8.77 6.63 -47.10
C ARG A 8 7.88 7.48 -46.18
N HIS A 9 7.50 6.97 -45.02
CA HIS A 9 7.06 7.83 -43.92
C HIS A 9 8.15 8.01 -42.87
N ARG A 10 8.48 9.28 -42.69
CA ARG A 10 9.44 9.82 -41.72
C ARG A 10 9.00 9.52 -40.29
N ARG A 11 10.00 9.26 -39.44
CA ARG A 11 9.98 9.44 -37.99
C ARG A 11 9.25 10.74 -37.60
N GLY A 12 8.16 10.60 -36.85
CA GLY A 12 7.52 11.66 -36.07
C GLY A 12 7.58 11.26 -34.61
N ARG A 13 8.18 12.12 -33.79
CA ARG A 13 8.60 11.89 -32.41
C ARG A 13 7.37 12.10 -31.50
N GLY A 14 6.74 11.01 -31.06
CA GLY A 14 5.66 11.05 -30.07
C GLY A 14 6.23 11.40 -28.69
N ARG A 15 5.85 12.55 -28.15
CA ARG A 15 6.05 12.92 -26.75
C ARG A 15 5.03 12.13 -25.93
N GLY A 16 5.47 11.06 -25.27
CA GLY A 16 4.66 10.38 -24.26
C GLY A 16 4.60 11.24 -23.00
N THR A 17 3.39 11.64 -22.61
CA THR A 17 3.13 12.26 -21.30
C THR A 17 3.24 11.17 -20.25
N ARG A 18 4.28 11.26 -19.42
CA ARG A 18 4.47 10.39 -18.26
C ARG A 18 3.67 10.99 -17.10
N TRP A 19 3.09 10.17 -16.26
CA TRP A 19 2.41 10.59 -15.04
C TRP A 19 3.11 9.97 -13.83
N ALA A 20 3.24 10.71 -12.74
CA ALA A 20 3.76 10.19 -11.48
C ALA A 20 2.59 9.87 -10.55
N ALA A 21 2.68 8.78 -9.79
CA ALA A 21 1.75 8.44 -8.73
C ALA A 21 2.48 8.52 -7.38
N VAL A 22 1.81 9.09 -6.39
CA VAL A 22 2.35 9.41 -5.06
C VAL A 22 1.45 8.79 -3.99
N VAL A 23 2.04 8.18 -2.97
CA VAL A 23 1.33 7.53 -1.85
C VAL A 23 1.62 8.27 -0.54
N LEU A 24 0.59 8.69 0.18
CA LEU A 24 0.65 9.49 1.42
C LEU A 24 0.14 8.74 2.66
N LEU A 25 0.79 8.91 3.82
CA LEU A 25 0.35 8.45 5.15
C LEU A 25 -0.22 9.63 5.96
N ALA A 26 -1.34 9.50 6.68
CA ALA A 26 -2.00 10.64 7.35
C ALA A 26 -1.94 10.61 8.92
N GLY A 27 -1.59 11.74 9.57
CA GLY A 27 -1.63 12.02 11.02
C GLY A 27 -2.09 13.47 11.34
N ALA A 28 -2.89 13.71 12.37
CA ALA A 28 -3.68 14.96 12.51
C ALA A 28 -3.12 15.99 13.53
N THR A 29 -2.90 17.25 13.11
CA THR A 29 -2.91 18.46 13.98
C THR A 29 -3.24 19.71 13.15
N GLY A 30 -4.19 20.54 13.60
CA GLY A 30 -4.65 21.74 12.88
C GLY A 30 -4.56 23.04 13.68
N THR A 31 -4.57 24.19 12.97
CA THR A 31 -4.89 25.52 13.51
C THR A 31 -5.53 26.41 12.45
N ALA A 32 -6.47 27.26 12.87
CA ALA A 32 -7.26 28.20 12.08
C ALA A 32 -7.23 29.60 12.71
N ALA A 33 -7.34 30.69 11.92
CA ALA A 33 -7.82 32.06 12.28
C ALA A 33 -7.35 33.08 11.22
N LEU A 34 -7.96 34.25 10.91
CA LEU A 34 -9.24 34.92 11.19
C LEU A 34 -9.34 36.16 10.26
N VAL A 35 -10.57 36.59 9.94
CA VAL A 35 -10.97 37.72 9.09
C VAL A 35 -10.90 39.07 9.83
N ALA A 36 -10.67 40.18 9.12
CA ALA A 36 -11.12 41.51 9.58
C ALA A 36 -11.62 42.40 8.41
N ALA A 37 -12.92 42.68 8.41
CA ALA A 37 -13.58 43.71 7.61
C ALA A 37 -13.87 44.94 8.49
N ARG A 38 -13.77 46.16 7.94
CA ARG A 38 -14.32 47.38 8.56
C ARG A 38 -14.85 48.38 7.51
N PRO A 39 -15.80 49.25 7.92
CA PRO A 39 -16.95 49.64 7.11
C PRO A 39 -16.83 51.01 6.41
N TRP A 40 -17.72 51.18 5.44
CA TRP A 40 -18.00 52.38 4.63
C TRP A 40 -18.50 53.58 5.45
N GLN A 41 -18.03 54.78 5.13
CA GLN A 41 -18.64 56.06 5.50
C GLN A 41 -18.61 57.01 4.29
N GLY A 42 -19.76 57.64 3.99
CA GLY A 42 -20.16 58.16 2.67
C GLY A 42 -19.72 59.57 2.25
N GLU A 43 -20.24 59.91 1.07
CA GLU A 43 -19.92 61.01 0.14
C GLU A 43 -19.98 62.45 0.68
N ASP A 44 -19.15 63.33 0.10
CA ASP A 44 -19.57 64.63 -0.45
C ASP A 44 -18.56 65.14 -1.50
N GLY A 45 -19.07 65.60 -2.65
CA GLY A 45 -18.31 65.84 -3.87
C GLY A 45 -17.54 67.16 -3.95
N ALA A 46 -16.36 67.09 -4.57
CA ALA A 46 -15.66 68.23 -5.18
C ALA A 46 -14.87 67.76 -6.41
N THR A 47 -15.26 68.20 -7.61
CA THR A 47 -14.52 68.01 -8.85
C THR A 47 -13.33 68.98 -8.89
N GLY A 48 -12.26 68.63 -8.19
CA GLY A 48 -10.92 69.17 -8.38
C GLY A 48 -10.11 68.16 -9.19
N GLY A 49 -9.38 68.61 -10.22
CA GLY A 49 -8.47 67.74 -10.95
C GLY A 49 -7.49 67.09 -9.97
N GLN A 50 -7.63 65.78 -9.78
CA GLN A 50 -6.75 65.02 -8.91
C GLN A 50 -5.40 64.93 -9.60
N ASP A 51 -4.37 65.55 -9.01
CA ASP A 51 -2.99 65.17 -9.26
C ASP A 51 -2.90 63.64 -9.16
N PRO A 52 -2.22 62.94 -10.08
CA PRO A 52 -2.11 61.49 -10.01
C PRO A 52 -1.51 61.13 -8.65
N GLU A 53 -2.27 60.42 -7.81
CA GLU A 53 -1.78 59.91 -6.54
C GLU A 53 -0.46 59.18 -6.78
N PRO A 54 0.59 59.43 -5.97
CA PRO A 54 1.86 58.73 -6.14
C PRO A 54 1.60 57.22 -6.10
N PRO A 55 2.24 56.45 -6.99
CA PRO A 55 1.97 55.03 -7.11
C PRO A 55 2.18 54.35 -5.75
N ALA A 56 1.28 53.44 -5.38
CA ALA A 56 1.46 52.60 -4.21
C ALA A 56 2.79 51.84 -4.37
N THR A 57 3.75 52.12 -3.50
CA THR A 57 5.04 51.43 -3.45
C THR A 57 5.03 50.44 -2.29
N ALA A 58 5.71 49.32 -2.48
CA ALA A 58 5.96 48.33 -1.44
C ALA A 58 7.47 48.13 -1.30
N GLU A 59 7.94 47.92 -0.07
CA GLU A 59 9.35 47.62 0.18
C GLU A 59 9.70 46.23 -0.37
N VAL A 60 10.84 46.12 -1.07
CA VAL A 60 11.28 44.84 -1.63
C VAL A 60 12.00 44.05 -0.55
N THR A 61 11.32 43.04 0.02
CA THR A 61 11.90 42.07 0.94
C THR A 61 12.25 40.77 0.22
N ARG A 62 13.20 40.00 0.78
CA ARG A 62 13.54 38.66 0.29
C ARG A 62 12.97 37.63 1.26
N GLU A 63 12.02 36.85 0.78
CA GLU A 63 11.28 35.86 1.57
C GLU A 63 11.27 34.50 0.86
N THR A 64 10.87 33.46 1.59
CA THR A 64 10.61 32.14 1.01
C THR A 64 9.25 32.16 0.33
N LEU A 65 9.20 31.69 -0.91
CA LEU A 65 7.95 31.46 -1.63
C LEU A 65 7.59 29.99 -1.49
N ASP A 66 6.47 29.70 -0.83
CA ASP A 66 5.92 28.34 -0.76
C ASP A 66 5.00 28.10 -1.96
N ASP A 67 5.31 27.07 -2.73
CA ASP A 67 4.47 26.61 -3.85
C ASP A 67 3.60 25.44 -3.38
N THR A 68 2.30 25.51 -3.61
CA THR A 68 1.33 24.51 -3.12
C THR A 68 0.40 24.10 -4.25
N ARG A 69 0.16 22.79 -4.38
CA ARG A 69 -0.73 22.22 -5.38
C ARG A 69 -1.77 21.31 -4.73
N GLU A 70 -3.04 21.61 -4.98
CA GLU A 70 -4.15 20.72 -4.60
C GLU A 70 -4.41 19.67 -5.67
N VAL A 71 -4.44 18.41 -5.26
CA VAL A 71 -4.64 17.27 -6.16
C VAL A 71 -5.63 16.30 -5.52
N GLU A 72 -6.55 15.78 -6.33
CA GLU A 72 -7.47 14.74 -5.88
C GLU A 72 -6.73 13.40 -5.71
N GLY A 73 -7.03 12.71 -4.61
CA GLY A 73 -6.45 11.42 -4.28
C GLY A 73 -7.50 10.40 -3.87
N GLU A 74 -7.14 9.12 -4.01
CA GLU A 74 -7.94 7.99 -3.58
C GLU A 74 -7.46 7.51 -2.21
N LEU A 75 -8.36 7.50 -1.21
CA LEU A 75 -8.10 6.92 0.10
C LEU A 75 -8.33 5.40 0.05
N GLY A 76 -7.28 4.64 0.35
CA GLY A 76 -7.31 3.18 0.41
C GLY A 76 -6.35 2.64 1.46
N HIS A 77 -5.94 1.38 1.28
CA HIS A 77 -5.01 0.69 2.18
C HIS A 77 -3.72 0.25 1.44
N GLY A 78 -3.37 0.98 0.39
CA GLY A 78 -2.22 0.70 -0.44
C GLY A 78 -2.49 -0.33 -1.53
N PRO A 79 -1.42 -0.90 -2.14
CA PRO A 79 -1.55 -1.81 -3.26
C PRO A 79 -2.20 -3.13 -2.84
N THR A 80 -3.04 -3.65 -3.73
CA THR A 80 -3.68 -4.95 -3.57
C THR A 80 -2.76 -6.07 -4.05
N SER A 81 -2.68 -7.15 -3.29
CA SER A 81 -1.95 -8.38 -3.63
C SER A 81 -2.86 -9.60 -3.55
N THR A 82 -2.73 -10.52 -4.50
CA THR A 82 -3.50 -11.77 -4.48
C THR A 82 -2.87 -12.79 -3.53
N VAL A 83 -3.70 -13.43 -2.70
CA VAL A 83 -3.34 -14.62 -1.94
C VAL A 83 -3.72 -15.85 -2.75
N ALA A 84 -2.73 -16.68 -3.06
CA ALA A 84 -2.92 -17.95 -3.75
C ALA A 84 -2.71 -19.13 -2.80
N ASN A 85 -3.60 -20.10 -2.90
CA ASN A 85 -3.46 -21.39 -2.25
C ASN A 85 -2.46 -22.27 -3.00
N ARG A 86 -1.67 -23.05 -2.25
CA ARG A 86 -0.72 -24.02 -2.78
C ARG A 86 -1.02 -25.47 -2.38
N LEU A 87 -2.05 -25.68 -1.58
CA LEU A 87 -2.41 -27.00 -1.06
C LEU A 87 -3.51 -27.63 -1.92
N PRO A 88 -3.45 -28.94 -2.20
CA PRO A 88 -4.59 -29.65 -2.75
C PRO A 88 -5.69 -29.80 -1.69
N GLY A 89 -6.95 -29.84 -2.12
CA GLY A 89 -8.08 -30.14 -1.25
C GLY A 89 -9.34 -29.38 -1.65
N THR A 90 -10.10 -28.94 -0.66
CA THR A 90 -11.31 -28.12 -0.83
C THR A 90 -11.25 -26.90 0.08
N ILE A 91 -11.59 -25.72 -0.46
CA ILE A 91 -11.74 -24.50 0.34
C ILE A 91 -12.93 -24.69 1.29
N THR A 92 -12.67 -24.72 2.58
CA THR A 92 -13.68 -25.05 3.61
C THR A 92 -14.11 -23.84 4.42
N TRP A 93 -13.28 -22.80 4.47
CA TRP A 93 -13.59 -21.54 5.13
C TRP A 93 -12.80 -20.40 4.51
N LEU A 94 -13.46 -19.24 4.41
CA LEU A 94 -12.90 -17.98 3.93
C LEU A 94 -13.25 -16.86 4.93
N PRO A 95 -12.38 -15.84 5.08
CA PRO A 95 -12.67 -14.67 5.89
C PRO A 95 -13.70 -13.77 5.20
N GLU A 96 -14.29 -12.83 5.94
CA GLU A 96 -15.17 -11.81 5.37
C GLU A 96 -14.36 -10.71 4.67
N SER A 97 -14.92 -10.07 3.64
CA SER A 97 -14.31 -8.87 3.05
C SER A 97 -14.23 -7.76 4.10
N GLY A 98 -13.06 -7.15 4.20
CA GLY A 98 -12.72 -6.14 5.20
C GLY A 98 -12.24 -6.69 6.53
N ALA A 99 -12.19 -8.02 6.73
CA ALA A 99 -11.57 -8.60 7.91
C ALA A 99 -10.07 -8.25 7.95
N GLU A 100 -9.59 -7.89 9.13
CA GLU A 100 -8.17 -7.76 9.43
C GLU A 100 -7.69 -9.07 10.04
N ILE A 101 -6.53 -9.55 9.57
CA ILE A 101 -5.93 -10.82 9.97
C ILE A 101 -4.51 -10.53 10.40
N GLY A 102 -4.20 -10.82 11.65
CA GLY A 102 -2.90 -10.62 12.26
C GLY A 102 -2.05 -11.90 12.32
N ARG A 103 -0.86 -11.77 12.91
CA ARG A 103 0.09 -12.88 13.10
C ARG A 103 -0.57 -14.08 13.79
N GLY A 104 -0.39 -15.26 13.20
CA GLY A 104 -0.87 -16.55 13.72
C GLY A 104 -2.36 -16.79 13.44
N GLU A 105 -3.12 -15.79 13.03
CA GLU A 105 -4.54 -15.94 12.74
C GLU A 105 -4.78 -16.70 11.43
N THR A 106 -5.92 -17.38 11.33
CA THR A 106 -6.26 -18.19 10.16
C THR A 106 -6.61 -17.31 8.98
N LEU A 107 -5.86 -17.46 7.89
CA LEU A 107 -6.05 -16.69 6.67
C LEU A 107 -7.13 -17.31 5.77
N PHE A 108 -7.13 -18.64 5.64
CA PHE A 108 -8.22 -19.45 5.07
C PHE A 108 -8.08 -20.91 5.53
N ARG A 109 -9.03 -21.79 5.19
CA ARG A 109 -8.93 -23.23 5.46
C ARG A 109 -9.05 -24.10 4.22
N VAL A 110 -8.23 -25.15 4.15
CA VAL A 110 -8.29 -26.23 3.16
C VAL A 110 -8.53 -27.54 3.88
N ASP A 111 -9.61 -28.25 3.54
CA ASP A 111 -10.05 -29.48 4.21
C ASP A 111 -10.14 -29.34 5.74
N ASP A 112 -10.72 -28.22 6.20
CA ASP A 112 -10.85 -27.79 7.59
C ASP A 112 -9.52 -27.58 8.34
N ARG A 113 -8.39 -27.60 7.63
CA ARG A 113 -7.07 -27.31 8.20
C ARG A 113 -6.70 -25.85 7.94
N PRO A 114 -6.33 -25.07 8.99
CA PRO A 114 -5.97 -23.68 8.84
C PRO A 114 -4.70 -23.48 8.00
N VAL A 115 -4.70 -22.38 7.25
CA VAL A 115 -3.52 -21.78 6.65
C VAL A 115 -3.32 -20.42 7.34
N PRO A 116 -2.49 -20.33 8.39
CA PRO A 116 -2.32 -19.10 9.14
C PRO A 116 -1.43 -18.07 8.42
N LEU A 117 -1.62 -16.81 8.81
CA LEU A 117 -0.74 -15.71 8.46
C LEU A 117 0.48 -15.69 9.37
N LEU A 118 1.68 -15.63 8.81
CA LEU A 118 2.90 -15.34 9.56
C LEU A 118 3.55 -14.06 9.02
N HIS A 119 4.30 -13.35 9.87
CA HIS A 119 4.97 -12.11 9.47
C HIS A 119 6.36 -12.39 8.91
N GLY A 120 6.64 -11.95 7.68
CA GLY A 120 7.91 -12.19 7.01
C GLY A 120 7.98 -11.49 5.67
N SER A 121 9.19 -11.16 5.25
CA SER A 121 9.48 -10.59 3.93
C SER A 121 9.79 -11.65 2.89
N VAL A 122 10.19 -12.86 3.31
CA VAL A 122 10.50 -13.97 2.41
C VAL A 122 9.24 -14.81 2.18
N PRO A 123 8.79 -15.01 0.93
CA PRO A 123 7.68 -15.91 0.66
C PRO A 123 8.02 -17.36 1.00
N ALA A 124 7.04 -18.13 1.46
CA ALA A 124 7.18 -19.57 1.57
C ALA A 124 7.45 -20.18 0.18
N HIS A 125 8.57 -20.87 0.03
CA HIS A 125 9.03 -21.41 -1.26
C HIS A 125 9.54 -22.86 -1.20
N ARG A 126 9.62 -23.44 0.01
CA ARG A 126 10.00 -24.83 0.28
C ARG A 126 9.33 -25.32 1.56
N ASP A 127 9.41 -26.62 1.81
CA ASP A 127 9.06 -27.21 3.10
C ASP A 127 10.12 -26.82 4.15
N LEU A 128 9.71 -26.59 5.39
CA LEU A 128 10.59 -26.30 6.52
C LEU A 128 10.53 -27.47 7.51
N ALA A 129 11.63 -28.20 7.63
CA ALA A 129 11.75 -29.38 8.48
C ALA A 129 13.21 -29.61 8.86
N GLU A 130 13.46 -30.52 9.80
CA GLU A 130 14.82 -30.94 10.16
C GLU A 130 15.59 -31.41 8.91
N GLY A 131 16.81 -30.90 8.74
CA GLY A 131 17.68 -31.20 7.60
C GLY A 131 17.45 -30.34 6.35
N VAL A 132 16.58 -29.33 6.40
CA VAL A 132 16.52 -28.26 5.39
C VAL A 132 17.80 -27.40 5.43
N ASP A 133 18.22 -26.86 4.29
CA ASP A 133 19.34 -25.91 4.26
C ASP A 133 18.99 -24.62 5.01
N ASP A 134 19.96 -24.02 5.67
CA ASP A 134 19.80 -22.76 6.40
C ASP A 134 19.21 -21.65 5.51
N GLY A 135 18.41 -20.77 6.10
CA GLY A 135 17.94 -19.59 5.39
C GLY A 135 17.05 -18.63 6.17
N PRO A 136 16.78 -17.45 5.59
CA PRO A 136 15.97 -16.41 6.22
C PRO A 136 14.49 -16.81 6.39
N ASP A 137 14.02 -17.82 5.65
CA ASP A 137 12.69 -18.41 5.82
C ASP A 137 12.56 -19.24 7.09
N VAL A 138 13.64 -19.89 7.54
CA VAL A 138 13.74 -20.55 8.85
C VAL A 138 13.72 -19.48 9.95
N GLU A 139 14.60 -18.48 9.86
CA GLU A 139 14.71 -17.43 10.87
C GLU A 139 13.39 -16.67 11.08
N GLN A 140 12.68 -16.35 10.00
CA GLN A 140 11.38 -15.70 10.14
C GLN A 140 10.32 -16.65 10.71
N LEU A 141 10.32 -17.95 10.39
CA LEU A 141 9.41 -18.91 11.02
C LEU A 141 9.65 -18.97 12.52
N GLU A 142 10.91 -19.12 12.93
CA GLU A 142 11.33 -19.15 14.34
C GLU A 142 10.96 -17.87 15.07
N ARG A 143 11.20 -16.71 14.46
CA ARG A 143 10.76 -15.42 15.01
C ARG A 143 9.25 -15.38 15.22
N ASN A 144 8.45 -15.90 14.28
CA ASN A 144 7.00 -15.97 14.46
C ASN A 144 6.62 -16.92 15.60
N LEU A 145 7.22 -18.09 15.68
CA LEU A 145 6.94 -19.06 16.76
C LEU A 145 7.26 -18.45 18.13
N ALA A 146 8.41 -17.77 18.26
CA ALA A 146 8.80 -17.12 19.50
C ALA A 146 7.80 -16.03 19.92
N GLU A 147 7.35 -15.22 18.96
CA GLU A 147 6.38 -14.15 19.18
C GLU A 147 4.96 -14.66 19.44
N LEU A 148 4.61 -15.83 18.90
CA LEU A 148 3.37 -16.54 19.20
C LEU A 148 3.43 -17.28 20.55
N GLY A 149 4.58 -17.24 21.24
CA GLY A 149 4.74 -17.77 22.58
C GLY A 149 5.24 -19.21 22.65
N TYR A 150 5.78 -19.77 21.57
CA TYR A 150 6.42 -21.09 21.56
C TYR A 150 7.93 -20.92 21.84
N PRO A 151 8.43 -21.31 23.03
CA PRO A 151 9.82 -21.11 23.40
C PRO A 151 10.68 -22.33 23.07
N GLY A 152 11.97 -22.26 23.38
CA GLY A 152 12.84 -23.44 23.46
C GLY A 152 13.85 -23.60 22.33
N PHE A 153 13.95 -22.64 21.41
CA PHE A 153 14.94 -22.59 20.33
C PHE A 153 15.60 -21.20 20.28
N THR A 154 16.67 -21.09 19.51
CA THR A 154 17.30 -19.80 19.16
C THR A 154 16.68 -19.34 17.86
N VAL A 155 16.42 -18.04 17.70
CA VAL A 155 15.98 -17.49 16.41
C VAL A 155 17.23 -17.27 15.55
N ASP A 156 17.45 -18.16 14.58
CA ASP A 156 18.54 -18.11 13.62
C ASP A 156 18.11 -18.78 12.28
N GLU A 157 19.06 -18.98 11.36
CA GLU A 157 18.74 -19.53 10.04
C GLU A 157 18.70 -21.07 10.01
N GLU A 158 18.97 -21.77 11.12
CA GLU A 158 19.15 -23.24 11.17
C GLU A 158 17.90 -23.95 11.76
N PHE A 159 17.28 -24.86 11.00
CA PHE A 159 16.12 -25.59 11.49
C PHE A 159 16.54 -26.80 12.34
N THR A 160 16.52 -26.64 13.67
CA THR A 160 16.94 -27.68 14.62
C THR A 160 15.80 -28.57 15.11
N ASP A 161 16.12 -29.63 15.87
CA ASP A 161 15.17 -30.49 16.58
C ASP A 161 14.30 -29.72 17.58
N ARG A 162 14.85 -28.64 18.15
CA ARG A 162 14.14 -27.73 19.05
C ARG A 162 13.11 -26.90 18.31
N THR A 163 13.46 -26.41 17.13
CA THR A 163 12.53 -25.72 16.23
C THR A 163 11.40 -26.66 15.81
N ALA A 164 11.74 -27.90 15.46
CA ALA A 164 10.75 -28.93 15.15
C ALA A 164 9.80 -29.20 16.32
N ALA A 165 10.29 -29.18 17.57
CA ALA A 165 9.46 -29.33 18.76
C ALA A 165 8.46 -28.17 18.92
N ALA A 166 8.92 -26.93 18.78
CA ALA A 166 8.03 -25.77 18.81
C ALA A 166 7.00 -25.78 17.68
N VAL A 167 7.37 -26.24 16.48
CA VAL A 167 6.44 -26.42 15.36
C VAL A 167 5.37 -27.47 15.70
N ARG A 168 5.72 -28.57 16.39
CA ARG A 168 4.73 -29.57 16.83
C ARG A 168 3.72 -28.98 17.79
N ASP A 169 4.19 -28.28 18.83
CA ASP A 169 3.32 -27.64 19.82
C ASP A 169 2.37 -26.64 19.13
N TRP A 170 2.91 -25.81 18.23
CA TRP A 170 2.13 -24.86 17.44
C TRP A 170 1.11 -25.52 16.52
N GLN A 171 1.47 -26.63 15.88
CA GLN A 171 0.55 -27.40 15.04
C GLN A 171 -0.59 -28.00 15.87
N GLU A 172 -0.28 -28.56 17.04
CA GLU A 172 -1.27 -29.15 17.94
C GLU A 172 -2.28 -28.10 18.44
N ASP A 173 -1.81 -26.90 18.79
CA ASP A 173 -2.67 -25.78 19.19
C ASP A 173 -3.59 -25.30 18.05
N LEU A 174 -3.15 -25.46 16.80
CA LEU A 174 -3.97 -25.20 15.60
C LEU A 174 -4.90 -26.36 15.22
N GLY A 175 -4.84 -27.49 15.92
CA GLY A 175 -5.58 -28.72 15.58
C GLY A 175 -5.04 -29.44 14.34
N LEU A 176 -3.79 -29.18 13.96
CA LEU A 176 -3.08 -29.87 12.88
C LEU A 176 -2.32 -31.09 13.43
N PRO A 177 -1.93 -32.04 12.57
CA PRO A 177 -0.98 -33.07 12.97
C PRO A 177 0.37 -32.45 13.39
N GLY A 178 0.85 -32.75 14.61
CA GLY A 178 2.15 -32.33 15.12
C GLY A 178 3.31 -33.08 14.44
N THR A 179 3.58 -32.76 13.18
CA THR A 179 4.68 -33.34 12.40
C THR A 179 6.04 -32.73 12.76
N GLY A 180 6.04 -31.48 13.22
CA GLY A 180 7.27 -30.69 13.40
C GLY A 180 7.85 -30.17 12.10
N ALA A 181 7.10 -30.30 11.00
CA ALA A 181 7.45 -29.83 9.67
C ALA A 181 6.34 -28.94 9.10
N VAL A 182 6.71 -27.82 8.50
CA VAL A 182 5.79 -26.89 7.83
C VAL A 182 5.87 -27.15 6.33
N GLU A 183 4.85 -27.80 5.78
CA GLU A 183 4.73 -28.02 4.33
C GLU A 183 4.52 -26.70 3.57
N LEU A 184 5.03 -26.64 2.35
CA LEU A 184 4.83 -25.51 1.45
C LEU A 184 3.34 -25.25 1.23
N GLY A 185 2.91 -24.03 1.50
CA GLY A 185 1.50 -23.62 1.38
C GLY A 185 0.69 -23.74 2.67
N ARG A 186 1.22 -24.38 3.73
CA ARG A 186 0.56 -24.39 5.05
C ARG A 186 0.57 -23.04 5.73
N VAL A 187 1.51 -22.17 5.40
CA VAL A 187 1.59 -20.80 5.90
C VAL A 187 1.69 -19.81 4.76
N VAL A 188 1.16 -18.61 4.98
CA VAL A 188 1.35 -17.47 4.09
C VAL A 188 2.12 -16.40 4.85
N PHE A 189 3.26 -15.95 4.30
CA PHE A 189 4.01 -14.83 4.86
C PHE A 189 3.51 -13.48 4.31
N ALA A 190 3.47 -12.47 5.16
CA ALA A 190 3.26 -11.07 4.79
C ALA A 190 4.13 -10.14 5.63
N PRO A 191 4.44 -8.92 5.16
CA PRO A 191 5.23 -7.98 5.95
C PRO A 191 4.60 -7.59 7.31
N GLY A 192 3.30 -7.79 7.49
CA GLY A 192 2.56 -7.53 8.73
C GLY A 192 1.10 -7.96 8.60
N ASP A 193 0.24 -7.39 9.44
CA ASP A 193 -1.21 -7.62 9.40
C ASP A 193 -1.80 -7.27 8.03
N VAL A 194 -2.81 -8.02 7.62
CA VAL A 194 -3.42 -7.88 6.31
C VAL A 194 -4.91 -7.64 6.42
N ARG A 195 -5.44 -6.86 5.49
CA ARG A 195 -6.88 -6.66 5.34
C ARG A 195 -7.38 -7.41 4.11
N VAL A 196 -8.47 -8.16 4.25
CA VAL A 196 -9.14 -8.81 3.11
C VAL A 196 -9.83 -7.74 2.27
N ASP A 197 -9.46 -7.63 1.01
CA ASP A 197 -10.00 -6.67 0.07
C ASP A 197 -11.22 -7.25 -0.65
N GLY A 198 -11.05 -8.38 -1.36
CA GLY A 198 -12.15 -9.08 -2.02
C GLY A 198 -11.91 -10.58 -2.14
N LEU A 199 -12.99 -11.37 -2.03
CA LEU A 199 -12.93 -12.83 -2.20
C LEU A 199 -12.91 -13.19 -3.69
N LEU A 200 -12.04 -14.13 -4.05
CA LEU A 200 -11.91 -14.67 -5.42
C LEU A 200 -12.37 -16.13 -5.51
N ALA A 201 -12.20 -16.88 -4.42
CA ALA A 201 -12.69 -18.25 -4.27
C ALA A 201 -14.04 -18.28 -3.52
N GLU A 202 -14.70 -19.43 -3.62
CA GLU A 202 -15.93 -19.76 -2.89
C GLU A 202 -15.71 -21.00 -2.02
N ILE A 203 -16.40 -21.07 -0.88
CA ILE A 203 -16.40 -22.26 -0.02
C ILE A 203 -17.02 -23.45 -0.77
N GLY A 204 -16.42 -24.63 -0.62
CA GLY A 204 -16.80 -25.86 -1.30
C GLY A 204 -16.17 -26.05 -2.68
N ARG A 205 -15.38 -25.09 -3.16
CA ARG A 205 -14.64 -25.22 -4.42
C ARG A 205 -13.34 -26.01 -4.21
N PRO A 206 -12.87 -26.74 -5.25
CA PRO A 206 -11.56 -27.37 -5.21
C PRO A 206 -10.46 -26.34 -4.94
N ALA A 207 -9.58 -26.67 -4.01
CA ALA A 207 -8.31 -25.99 -3.78
C ALA A 207 -7.25 -26.75 -4.57
N VAL A 208 -6.68 -26.10 -5.58
CA VAL A 208 -5.50 -26.59 -6.31
C VAL A 208 -4.37 -25.58 -6.17
N ASP A 209 -3.15 -26.00 -6.45
CA ASP A 209 -2.01 -25.08 -6.49
C ASP A 209 -2.27 -23.94 -7.49
N GLY A 210 -2.00 -22.71 -7.05
CA GLY A 210 -2.28 -21.49 -7.79
C GLY A 210 -3.73 -21.00 -7.72
N THR A 211 -4.61 -21.64 -6.93
CA THR A 211 -5.99 -21.13 -6.76
C THR A 211 -5.94 -19.79 -6.05
N GLU A 212 -6.40 -18.73 -6.72
CA GLU A 212 -6.53 -17.41 -6.13
C GLU A 212 -7.69 -17.41 -5.13
N VAL A 213 -7.39 -17.15 -3.85
CA VAL A 213 -8.34 -17.28 -2.75
C VAL A 213 -9.05 -15.95 -2.50
N PHE A 214 -8.26 -14.89 -2.31
CA PHE A 214 -8.75 -13.53 -2.14
C PHE A 214 -7.64 -12.52 -2.40
N THR A 215 -8.01 -11.26 -2.57
CA THR A 215 -7.09 -10.14 -2.59
C THR A 215 -6.94 -9.52 -1.21
N ARG A 216 -5.74 -9.04 -0.89
CA ARG A 216 -5.42 -8.40 0.39
C ARG A 216 -4.72 -7.06 0.19
N THR A 217 -4.83 -6.20 1.18
CA THR A 217 -4.08 -4.95 1.34
C THR A 217 -3.38 -4.93 2.69
N GLY A 218 -2.59 -3.89 2.97
CA GLY A 218 -2.16 -3.60 4.35
C GLY A 218 -3.32 -3.10 5.21
N THR A 219 -3.04 -2.81 6.48
CA THR A 219 -4.03 -2.21 7.41
C THR A 219 -3.87 -0.69 7.55
N SER A 220 -2.74 -0.14 7.12
CA SER A 220 -2.50 1.31 7.14
C SER A 220 -3.37 2.02 6.11
N LYS A 221 -3.85 3.23 6.42
CA LYS A 221 -4.55 4.08 5.46
C LYS A 221 -3.54 4.83 4.60
N LEU A 222 -3.66 4.71 3.29
CA LEU A 222 -2.82 5.40 2.32
C LEU A 222 -3.67 6.18 1.33
N VAL A 223 -3.23 7.40 0.98
CA VAL A 223 -3.85 8.18 -0.10
C VAL A 223 -2.98 8.09 -1.33
N THR A 224 -3.53 7.61 -2.44
CA THR A 224 -2.83 7.56 -3.73
C THR A 224 -3.32 8.69 -4.61
N MET A 225 -2.41 9.54 -5.09
CA MET A 225 -2.74 10.63 -6.03
C MET A 225 -1.89 10.54 -7.29
N ARG A 226 -2.42 11.08 -8.39
CA ARG A 226 -1.68 11.20 -9.64
C ARG A 226 -1.28 12.65 -9.86
N LEU A 227 0.01 12.87 -10.10
CA LEU A 227 0.61 14.18 -10.26
C LEU A 227 1.15 14.36 -11.68
N GLU A 228 0.98 15.57 -12.20
CA GLU A 228 1.62 15.97 -13.45
C GLU A 228 3.14 15.96 -13.31
N VAL A 229 3.86 15.60 -14.37
CA VAL A 229 5.34 15.57 -14.31
C VAL A 229 5.93 16.97 -14.10
N SER A 230 5.22 18.03 -14.46
CA SER A 230 5.60 19.41 -14.13
C SER A 230 5.67 19.65 -12.63
N ASP A 231 4.80 19.00 -11.88
CA ASP A 231 4.59 19.24 -10.45
C ASP A 231 5.40 18.23 -9.62
N ARG A 232 6.12 17.29 -10.25
CA ARG A 232 6.91 16.23 -9.58
C ARG A 232 7.90 16.77 -8.55
N LEU A 233 8.42 17.97 -8.74
CA LEU A 233 9.34 18.60 -7.79
C LEU A 233 8.69 18.91 -6.43
N LEU A 234 7.35 18.94 -6.37
CA LEU A 234 6.57 19.11 -5.14
C LEU A 234 6.37 17.78 -4.39
N ALA A 235 6.61 16.65 -5.05
CA ALA A 235 6.37 15.32 -4.50
C ALA A 235 7.69 14.58 -4.22
N GLU A 236 8.37 15.00 -3.16
CA GLU A 236 9.55 14.31 -2.62
C GLU A 236 9.14 13.46 -1.40
N PRO A 237 9.67 12.23 -1.25
CA PRO A 237 9.48 11.45 -0.03
C PRO A 237 9.88 12.24 1.22
N GLY A 238 9.06 12.18 2.26
CA GLY A 238 9.23 12.96 3.48
C GLY A 238 8.55 14.33 3.49
N THR A 239 8.03 14.80 2.35
CA THR A 239 7.30 16.08 2.31
C THR A 239 5.98 15.96 3.05
N GLN A 240 5.74 16.93 3.95
CA GLN A 240 4.51 17.04 4.71
C GLN A 240 3.40 17.62 3.85
N VAL A 241 2.20 17.05 3.97
CA VAL A 241 1.02 17.42 3.20
C VAL A 241 -0.20 17.52 4.10
N SER A 242 -1.26 18.18 3.62
CA SER A 242 -2.57 18.17 4.26
C SER A 242 -3.56 17.43 3.37
N VAL A 243 -4.25 16.45 3.93
CA VAL A 243 -5.25 15.61 3.26
C VAL A 243 -6.64 16.06 3.68
N GLY A 244 -7.41 16.60 2.73
CA GLY A 244 -8.84 16.81 2.90
C GLY A 244 -9.60 15.48 2.86
N LEU A 245 -10.43 15.20 3.86
CA LEU A 245 -11.19 13.95 3.97
C LEU A 245 -12.64 14.13 3.47
N PRO A 246 -13.24 13.08 2.88
CA PRO A 246 -14.65 13.07 2.56
C PRO A 246 -15.47 13.17 3.86
N GLY A 247 -16.04 14.35 4.10
CA GLY A 247 -16.67 14.72 5.39
C GLY A 247 -16.25 16.09 5.91
N GLY A 248 -15.31 16.78 5.25
CA GLY A 248 -14.94 18.17 5.54
C GLY A 248 -13.85 18.35 6.60
N GLY A 249 -13.26 17.26 7.09
CA GLY A 249 -12.09 17.28 7.97
C GLY A 249 -10.78 17.31 7.19
N ALA A 250 -9.67 17.62 7.88
CA ALA A 250 -8.32 17.48 7.35
C ALA A 250 -7.46 16.60 8.28
N ALA A 251 -6.56 15.84 7.69
CA ALA A 251 -5.49 15.13 8.39
C ALA A 251 -4.16 15.60 7.79
N ALA A 252 -3.12 15.81 8.60
CA ALA A 252 -1.80 15.99 8.00
C ALA A 252 -1.34 14.65 7.43
N GLY A 253 -0.29 14.64 6.64
CA GLY A 253 0.31 13.43 6.14
C GLY A 253 1.71 13.65 5.60
N GLU A 254 2.30 12.57 5.13
CA GLU A 254 3.68 12.55 4.62
C GLU A 254 3.73 11.75 3.32
N ILE A 255 4.48 12.24 2.34
CA ILE A 255 4.79 11.50 1.12
C ILE A 255 5.68 10.32 1.45
N GLY A 256 5.15 9.11 1.34
CA GLY A 256 5.92 7.88 1.58
C GLY A 256 6.70 7.46 0.33
N GLU A 257 5.99 7.20 -0.76
CA GLU A 257 6.58 6.70 -2.00
C GLU A 257 6.10 7.47 -3.23
N VAL A 258 6.99 7.57 -4.22
CA VAL A 258 6.75 8.24 -5.50
C VAL A 258 7.25 7.35 -6.62
N PHE A 259 6.36 6.99 -7.54
CA PHE A 259 6.70 6.18 -8.71
C PHE A 259 6.16 6.80 -10.00
N THR A 260 6.82 6.53 -11.12
CA THR A 260 6.34 6.97 -12.43
C THR A 260 5.56 5.85 -13.10
N VAL A 261 4.31 6.12 -13.47
CA VAL A 261 3.48 5.19 -14.23
C VAL A 261 3.61 5.52 -15.71
N ILE A 262 3.97 4.53 -16.52
CA ILE A 262 3.95 4.62 -17.97
C ILE A 262 2.61 4.02 -18.42
N VAL A 263 1.69 4.86 -18.88
CA VAL A 263 0.46 4.40 -19.52
C VAL A 263 0.78 4.20 -21.00
N PRO A 264 0.76 2.96 -21.53
CA PRO A 264 0.84 2.76 -22.97
C PRO A 264 -0.45 3.31 -23.61
N ASP A 265 -0.31 4.12 -24.65
CA ASP A 265 -1.46 4.64 -25.39
C ASP A 265 -2.32 3.47 -25.91
N GLY A 266 -3.59 3.44 -25.51
CA GLY A 266 -4.56 2.46 -26.01
C GLY A 266 -4.73 2.61 -27.52
N GLU A 267 -4.69 1.49 -28.23
CA GLU A 267 -4.95 1.41 -29.67
C GLU A 267 -6.33 2.02 -29.98
N GLY A 268 -6.32 3.08 -30.79
CA GLY A 268 -7.53 3.65 -31.42
C GLY A 268 -7.87 2.95 -32.72
#